data_AF-A0A7S4DJ65-F1
#
_entry.id   AF-A0A7S4DJ65-F1
#
_cell.length_a   1.000
_cell.length_b   1.000
_cell.length_c   1.000
_cell.angle_alpha   90.00
_cell.angle_beta   90.00
_cell.angle_gamma   90.00
#
_symmetry.space_group_name_H-M   'P 1'
#
loop_
_entity.id
_entity.type
_entity.pdbx_description
1 polymer ?
#
loop_
_entity_poly.entity_id
_entity_poly.type
_entity_poly.pdbx_seq_one_letter_code
_entity_poly.pdbx_strand_id
1 'polypeptide(L)'
;NRFQCRYTINMAAVLRESVDQSENEKDFILNALRESGKRMDGRTPNEMRYIKLNFGRRECESYVEVQLGQTRVSALVTADIVAPYPDRPAEGFLFF
;
A
#
# COMPACT_ATOMS: atom_id res chain seq x y z
N ASN A 1 28.14 7.34 -25.05
CA ASN A 1 26.77 6.96 -24.67
C ASN A 1 26.71 6.63 -23.19
N ARG A 2 26.27 7.58 -22.35
CA ARG A 2 25.87 7.27 -20.98
C ARG A 2 24.39 6.95 -21.01
N PHE A 3 24.03 5.69 -20.81
CA PHE A 3 22.64 5.29 -20.56
C PHE A 3 22.38 5.32 -19.06
N GLN A 4 21.13 5.53 -18.66
CA GLN A 4 20.71 5.55 -17.26
C GLN A 4 19.47 4.70 -17.03
N CYS A 5 19.30 4.22 -15.80
CA CYS A 5 18.14 3.46 -15.40
C CYS A 5 16.97 4.40 -15.02
N ARG A 6 15.78 4.04 -15.50
CA ARG A 6 14.50 4.61 -15.12
C ARG A 6 13.71 3.57 -14.35
N TYR A 7 13.31 3.89 -13.13
CA TYR A 7 12.46 3.06 -12.31
C TYR A 7 11.03 3.61 -12.31
N THR A 8 10.06 2.75 -12.53
CA THR A 8 8.63 3.09 -12.45
C THR A 8 7.98 2.21 -11.40
N ILE A 9 7.31 2.84 -10.44
CA ILE A 9 6.56 2.16 -9.39
C ILE A 9 5.08 2.27 -9.72
N ASN A 10 4.46 1.14 -10.06
CA ASN A 10 3.02 1.06 -10.28
C ASN A 10 2.35 0.54 -9.02
N MET A 11 1.47 1.33 -8.41
CA MET A 11 0.71 0.94 -7.22
C MET A 11 -0.76 0.68 -7.56
N ALA A 12 -1.31 -0.38 -6.99
CA ALA A 12 -2.73 -0.69 -7.03
C ALA A 12 -3.25 -1.00 -5.63
N ALA A 13 -4.42 -0.47 -5.29
CA ALA A 13 -5.10 -0.73 -4.03
C ALA A 13 -6.50 -1.26 -4.30
N VAL A 14 -6.90 -2.29 -3.55
CA VAL A 14 -8.29 -2.76 -3.56
C VAL A 14 -9.05 -2.00 -2.49
N LEU A 15 -9.86 -1.03 -2.92
CA LEU A 15 -10.77 -0.29 -2.05
C LEU A 15 -12.14 -0.95 -2.07
N ARG A 16 -12.74 -1.11 -0.90
CA ARG A 16 -14.14 -1.49 -0.78
C ARG A 16 -14.98 -0.22 -0.84
N GLU A 17 -16.08 -0.27 -1.58
CA GLU A 17 -17.03 0.84 -1.69
C GLU A 17 -17.61 1.17 -0.30
N SER A 18 -17.84 2.47 -0.05
CA SER A 18 -18.40 2.93 1.22
C SER A 18 -19.87 2.52 1.32
N VAL A 19 -20.18 1.71 2.32
CA VAL A 19 -21.55 1.30 2.65
C VAL A 19 -22.09 2.27 3.70
N ASP A 20 -23.32 2.74 3.51
CA ASP A 20 -24.03 3.53 4.51
C ASP A 20 -24.24 2.70 5.78
N GLN A 21 -23.75 3.23 6.90
CA GLN A 21 -23.88 2.59 8.21
C GLN A 21 -25.18 3.01 8.89
N SER A 22 -25.89 2.05 9.46
CA SER A 22 -27.10 2.32 10.25
C SER A 22 -26.77 3.05 11.56
N GLU A 23 -27.73 3.79 12.11
CA GLU A 23 -27.54 4.50 13.39
C GLU A 23 -27.24 3.53 14.54
N ASN A 24 -27.91 2.38 14.56
CA ASN A 24 -27.68 1.32 15.56
C ASN A 24 -26.24 0.79 15.54
N GLU A 25 -25.64 0.61 14.36
CA GLU A 25 -24.25 0.15 14.23
C GLU A 25 -23.27 1.20 14.78
N LYS A 26 -23.52 2.48 14.50
CA LYS A 26 -22.67 3.57 15.00
C LYS A 26 -22.71 3.63 16.53
N ASP A 27 -23.91 3.62 17.11
CA ASP A 27 -24.09 3.70 18.56
C ASP A 27 -23.50 2.49 19.27
N PHE A 28 -23.68 1.29 18.72
CA PHE A 28 -23.09 0.07 19.26
C PHE A 28 -21.56 0.12 19.30
N ILE A 29 -20.92 0.53 18.19
CA ILE A 29 -19.45 0.64 18.12
C ILE A 29 -18.92 1.67 19.12
N LEU A 30 -19.61 2.81 19.27
CA LEU A 30 -19.22 3.86 20.20
C LEU A 30 -19.32 3.41 21.67
N ASN A 31 -20.39 2.72 22.03
CA ASN A 31 -20.57 2.21 23.39
C ASN A 31 -19.54 1.11 23.71
N ALA A 32 -19.30 0.18 22.77
CA ALA A 32 -18.29 -0.87 22.92
C ALA A 32 -16.88 -0.28 23.15
N LEU A 33 -16.51 0.77 22.43
CA LEU A 33 -15.22 1.46 22.61
C LEU A 33 -15.10 2.14 23.99
N ARG A 34 -16.18 2.71 24.51
CA ARG A 34 -16.19 3.39 25.83
C ARG A 34 -16.11 2.42 27.00
N GLU A 35 -16.90 1.35 26.94
CA GLU A 35 -17.06 0.43 28.08
C GLU A 35 -15.94 -0.61 28.14
N SER A 36 -15.66 -1.26 27.01
CA SER A 36 -14.72 -2.38 26.95
C SER A 36 -13.33 -1.98 26.47
N GLY A 37 -13.18 -0.78 25.86
CA GLY A 37 -11.94 -0.36 25.23
C GLY A 37 -11.53 -1.21 24.03
N LYS A 38 -12.44 -2.03 23.49
CA LYS A 38 -12.18 -2.97 22.40
C LYS A 38 -12.84 -2.51 21.10
N ARG A 39 -12.14 -2.77 20.00
CA ARG A 39 -12.68 -2.61 18.65
C ARG A 39 -13.50 -3.84 18.25
N MET A 40 -14.26 -3.74 17.15
CA MET A 40 -15.08 -4.83 16.59
C MET A 40 -14.31 -6.13 16.28
N ASP A 41 -13.00 -6.02 16.07
CA ASP A 41 -12.08 -7.12 15.77
C ASP A 41 -11.33 -7.64 17.01
N GLY A 42 -11.71 -7.19 18.21
CA GLY A 42 -11.10 -7.60 19.49
C GLY A 42 -9.77 -6.93 19.82
N ARG A 43 -9.28 -6.06 18.93
CA ARG A 43 -8.02 -5.33 19.11
C ARG A 43 -8.18 -4.15 20.07
N THR A 44 -7.09 -3.78 20.72
CA THR A 44 -7.03 -2.54 21.50
C THR A 44 -6.95 -1.31 20.57
N PRO A 45 -7.19 -0.08 21.05
CA PRO A 45 -7.19 1.11 20.21
C PRO A 45 -5.84 1.38 19.54
N ASN A 46 -4.74 0.97 20.19
CA ASN A 46 -3.37 1.21 19.73
C ASN A 46 -2.74 -0.01 19.03
N GLU A 47 -3.50 -1.10 18.87
CA GLU A 47 -3.00 -2.33 18.27
C GLU A 47 -3.16 -2.30 16.74
N MET A 48 -2.04 -2.43 16.05
CA MET A 48 -2.02 -2.51 14.60
C MET A 48 -2.63 -3.83 14.10
N ARG A 49 -3.20 -3.78 12.89
CA ARG A 49 -3.61 -5.00 12.18
C ARG A 49 -2.37 -5.84 11.84
N TYR A 50 -2.59 -7.15 11.76
CA TYR A 50 -1.56 -8.06 11.27
C TYR A 50 -1.17 -7.71 9.82
N ILE A 51 0.15 -7.62 9.59
CA ILE A 51 0.74 -7.31 8.29
C ILE A 51 1.22 -8.63 7.67
N LYS A 52 0.79 -8.88 6.43
CA LYS A 52 1.35 -9.95 5.58
C LYS A 52 2.05 -9.32 4.39
N LEU A 53 3.24 -9.80 4.10
CA LEU A 53 4.05 -9.38 2.97
C LEU A 53 4.29 -10.58 2.07
N ASN A 54 3.88 -10.48 0.81
CA ASN A 54 4.23 -11.46 -0.21
C ASN A 54 5.13 -10.79 -1.24
N PHE A 55 6.30 -11.38 -1.47
CA PHE A 55 7.29 -10.87 -2.40
C PHE A 55 7.35 -11.76 -3.63
N GLY A 56 7.50 -11.14 -4.81
CA GLY A 56 7.74 -11.81 -6.08
C GLY A 56 8.81 -11.05 -6.86
N ARG A 57 9.65 -11.78 -7.59
CA ARG A 57 10.68 -11.19 -8.43
C ARG A 57 10.71 -11.89 -9.78
N ARG A 58 10.86 -11.11 -10.84
CA ARG A 58 11.10 -11.57 -12.21
C ARG A 58 12.27 -10.78 -12.80
N GLU A 59 12.67 -11.11 -14.02
CA GLU A 59 13.69 -10.34 -14.74
C GLU A 59 13.20 -8.90 -14.93
N CYS A 60 13.99 -7.92 -14.50
CA CYS A 60 13.69 -6.48 -14.56
C CYS A 60 12.42 -6.00 -13.82
N GLU A 61 11.75 -6.88 -13.07
CA GLU A 61 10.51 -6.56 -12.34
C GLU A 61 10.55 -7.09 -10.90
N SER A 62 10.08 -6.29 -9.95
CA SER A 62 9.90 -6.71 -8.55
C SER A 62 8.51 -6.33 -8.07
N TYR A 63 7.83 -7.28 -7.45
CA TYR A 63 6.46 -7.13 -6.97
C TYR A 63 6.39 -7.37 -5.47
N VAL A 64 5.61 -6.55 -4.78
CA VAL A 64 5.24 -6.76 -3.38
C VAL A 64 3.74 -6.59 -3.21
N GLU A 65 3.13 -7.52 -2.49
CA GLU A 65 1.77 -7.41 -1.99
C GLU A 65 1.81 -7.23 -0.48
N VAL A 66 1.18 -6.16 -0.01
CA VAL A 66 1.04 -5.83 1.40
C VAL A 66 -0.42 -5.95 1.78
N GLN A 67 -0.70 -6.79 2.78
CA GLN A 67 -2.03 -6.97 3.32
C GLN A 67 -2.07 -6.52 4.78
N LEU A 68 -2.98 -5.59 5.08
CA LEU A 68 -3.26 -5.05 6.42
C LEU A 68 -4.69 -5.42 6.83
N GLY A 69 -4.85 -6.65 7.33
CA GLY A 69 -6.18 -7.25 7.54
C GLY A 69 -6.89 -7.51 6.21
N GLN A 70 -8.00 -6.80 5.95
CA GLN A 70 -8.72 -6.91 4.66
C GLN A 70 -8.20 -5.96 3.59
N THR A 71 -7.47 -4.90 3.98
CA THR A 71 -6.91 -3.94 3.03
C THR A 71 -5.72 -4.57 2.32
N ARG A 72 -5.69 -4.47 0.99
CA ARG A 72 -4.65 -5.08 0.16
C ARG A 72 -4.12 -4.07 -0.85
N VAL A 73 -2.82 -3.89 -0.85
CA VAL A 73 -2.09 -2.99 -1.74
C VAL A 73 -0.99 -3.78 -2.41
N SER A 74 -0.80 -3.57 -3.70
CA SER A 74 0.31 -4.11 -4.44
C SER A 74 1.16 -3.00 -5.07
N ALA A 75 2.45 -3.23 -5.13
CA ALA A 75 3.40 -2.37 -5.82
C ALA A 75 4.27 -3.21 -6.77
N LEU A 76 4.37 -2.78 -8.02
CA LEU A 76 5.23 -3.35 -9.04
C LEU A 76 6.27 -2.32 -9.44
N VAL A 77 7.55 -2.66 -9.28
CA VAL A 77 8.68 -1.85 -9.70
C VAL A 77 9.25 -2.43 -10.98
N THR A 78 9.31 -1.63 -12.04
CA THR A 78 9.95 -1.97 -13.31
C THR A 78 11.15 -1.07 -13.56
N ALA A 79 12.13 -1.55 -14.32
CA ALA A 79 13.34 -0.81 -14.65
C ALA A 79 13.64 -0.84 -16.16
N ASP A 80 13.82 0.34 -16.75
CA ASP A 80 14.13 0.52 -18.17
C ASP A 80 15.42 1.32 -18.36
N ILE A 81 16.13 1.08 -19.46
CA ILE A 81 17.34 1.83 -19.81
C ILE A 81 16.98 2.95 -20.78
N VAL A 82 17.28 4.20 -20.41
CA VAL A 82 16.90 5.40 -21.17
C VAL A 82 18.04 6.40 -21.27
N ALA A 83 17.93 7.34 -22.22
CA ALA A 83 18.89 8.44 -22.33
C ALA A 83 18.72 9.43 -21.15
N PRO A 84 19.82 9.93 -20.58
CA PRO A 84 19.80 10.93 -19.52
C PRO A 84 19.23 12.26 -20.02
N TYR A 85 18.74 13.08 -19.09
CA TYR A 85 18.49 14.47 -19.41
C TYR A 85 19.81 15.22 -19.69
N PRO A 86 19.86 16.14 -20.68
CA PRO A 86 21.09 16.86 -21.04
C PRO A 86 21.65 17.73 -19.92
N ASP A 87 20.79 18.28 -19.07
CA ASP A 87 21.13 19.14 -17.94
C ASP A 87 21.60 18.34 -16.71
N ARG A 88 21.24 17.05 -16.58
CA ARG A 88 21.58 16.21 -15.42
C ARG A 88 22.04 14.79 -15.80
N PRO A 89 23.22 14.64 -16.43
CA PRO A 89 23.70 13.36 -16.95
C PRO A 89 24.18 12.35 -15.89
N ALA A 90 24.12 12.68 -14.60
CA ALA A 90 24.52 11.81 -13.48
C ALA A 90 23.34 11.28 -12.65
N GLU A 91 22.13 11.81 -12.83
CA GLU A 91 20.92 11.45 -12.06
C GLU A 91 20.03 10.47 -12.84
N GLY A 92 19.55 9.39 -12.22
CA GLY A 92 18.56 8.48 -12.82
C GLY A 92 17.12 8.96 -12.66
N PHE A 93 16.14 8.15 -13.09
CA PHE A 93 14.72 8.51 -13.05
C PHE A 93 13.94 7.63 -12.08
N LEU A 94 12.98 8.23 -11.35
CA LEU A 94 12.04 7.55 -10.47
C LEU A 94 10.63 8.11 -10.69
N PHE A 95 9.68 7.24 -11.06
CA PHE A 95 8.27 7.58 -11.28
C PHE A 95 7.37 6.76 -10.34
N PHE A 96 6.26 7.36 -9.90
CA PHE A 96 5.26 6.77 -9.02
C PHE A 96 3.86 6.90 -9.61
#